data_AF-A0A7S0QLT7-F1
#
_entry.id   AF-A0A7S0QLT7-F1
#
_cell.length_a   1.000
_cell.length_b   1.000
_cell.length_c   1.000
_cell.angle_alpha   90.00
_cell.angle_beta   90.00
_cell.angle_gamma   90.00
#
_symmetry.space_group_name_H-M   'P 1'
#
loop_
_entity.id
_entity.type
_entity.pdbx_description
1 polymer ?
#
loop_
_entity_poly.entity_id
_entity_poly.type
_entity_poly.pdbx_seq_one_letter_code
_entity_poly.pdbx_strand_id
1 'polypeptide(L)'
;AAHAAAARGVDQGFRLFVGGTTYQYYDQYIHIWGDLYRLVGLSLVGVFGVTLLYEPDVTLALIVCAMILMVTLEVFGLMGLYGVRLNAFSATNLAVTVGMATELSVHYVYAFLRQRGTRRQRAAEALAGRLEAETHGLATSVLAVLFILSTPLAFVHAYYFGMFLSIAVLAYLNGVILLPVLLSILGPAEPRPAAGLDAGPGEQGAADCKRRGEDSESEEAGCPAPGAG
;
A
#
# COMPACT_ATOMS: atom_id res chain seq x y z
N ALA A 1 -9.91 -9.73 -53.24
CA ALA A 1 -9.01 -9.64 -54.42
C ALA A 1 -7.68 -8.90 -54.14
N ALA A 2 -7.58 -8.02 -53.12
CA ALA A 2 -6.35 -7.25 -52.85
C ALA A 2 -5.22 -7.98 -52.10
N HIS A 3 -5.47 -9.15 -51.49
CA HIS A 3 -4.47 -9.87 -50.69
C HIS A 3 -3.41 -10.62 -51.50
N ALA A 4 -3.64 -10.90 -52.79
CA ALA A 4 -2.76 -11.76 -53.58
C ALA A 4 -1.67 -11.00 -54.38
N ALA A 5 -1.78 -9.67 -54.52
CA ALA A 5 -0.86 -8.87 -55.34
C ALA A 5 0.39 -8.38 -54.59
N ALA A 6 0.40 -8.41 -53.25
CA ALA A 6 1.50 -7.86 -52.44
C ALA A 6 2.65 -8.85 -52.17
N ALA A 7 2.51 -10.13 -52.52
CA ALA A 7 3.43 -11.19 -52.12
C ALA A 7 4.52 -11.53 -53.16
N ARG A 8 4.60 -10.81 -54.29
CA ARG A 8 5.61 -11.05 -55.33
C ARG A 8 6.48 -9.81 -55.53
N GLY A 9 7.55 -9.70 -54.74
CA GLY A 9 8.65 -8.76 -55.00
C GLY A 9 9.08 -7.95 -53.79
N VAL A 10 9.67 -8.59 -52.76
CA VAL A 10 10.53 -7.89 -51.80
C VAL A 10 11.66 -8.85 -51.42
N ASP A 11 12.77 -8.78 -52.17
CA ASP A 11 14.06 -9.27 -51.71
C ASP A 11 14.82 -8.14 -51.01
N GLN A 12 15.24 -8.40 -49.77
CA GLN A 12 16.40 -7.83 -49.04
C GLN A 12 16.39 -6.31 -48.72
N GLY A 13 15.91 -5.95 -47.52
CA GLY A 13 16.31 -4.70 -46.81
C GLY A 13 15.19 -3.79 -46.31
N PHE A 14 13.98 -3.85 -46.90
CA PHE A 14 12.88 -2.97 -46.54
C PHE A 14 11.86 -3.66 -45.62
N ARG A 15 11.68 -3.14 -44.40
CA ARG A 15 10.58 -3.54 -43.51
C ARG A 15 9.34 -2.72 -43.86
N LEU A 16 8.35 -3.34 -44.49
CA LEU A 16 7.03 -2.75 -44.68
C LEU A 16 6.22 -2.94 -43.39
N PHE A 17 5.66 -1.84 -42.87
CA PHE A 17 4.80 -1.85 -41.68
C PHE A 17 3.38 -1.42 -42.06
N VAL A 18 2.38 -2.04 -41.43
CA VAL A 18 0.98 -1.63 -41.55
C VAL A 18 0.77 -0.41 -40.66
N GLY A 19 0.55 0.76 -41.26
CA GLY A 19 0.24 1.99 -40.55
C GLY A 19 -1.28 2.23 -40.43
N GLY A 20 -1.70 2.94 -39.38
CA GLY A 20 -3.09 3.37 -39.20
C GLY A 20 -3.45 3.64 -37.73
N THR A 21 -4.38 4.55 -37.50
CA THR A 21 -4.82 4.95 -36.14
C THR A 21 -5.48 3.79 -35.39
N THR A 22 -6.26 2.96 -36.08
CA THR A 22 -6.88 1.77 -35.51
C THR A 22 -5.83 0.75 -35.06
N TYR A 23 -4.80 0.51 -35.88
CA TYR A 23 -3.72 -0.41 -35.53
C TYR A 23 -3.02 0.04 -34.24
N GLN A 24 -2.64 1.32 -34.15
CA GLN A 24 -2.00 1.90 -32.95
C GLN A 24 -2.87 1.77 -31.69
N TYR A 25 -4.19 1.93 -31.80
CA TYR A 25 -5.08 1.77 -30.65
C TYR A 25 -5.17 0.31 -30.16
N TYR A 26 -5.12 -0.68 -31.05
CA TYR A 26 -5.23 -2.09 -30.66
C TYR A 26 -3.90 -2.73 -30.26
N ASP A 27 -2.78 -2.18 -30.70
CA ASP A 27 -1.43 -2.71 -30.40
C ASP A 27 -1.16 -2.81 -28.88
N GLN A 28 -1.73 -1.90 -28.08
CA GLN A 28 -1.64 -1.94 -26.62
C GLN A 28 -2.24 -3.22 -26.00
N TYR A 29 -3.29 -3.78 -26.60
CA TYR A 29 -3.97 -4.97 -26.05
C TYR A 29 -3.17 -6.25 -26.31
N ILE A 30 -2.27 -6.25 -27.29
CA ILE A 30 -1.40 -7.39 -27.59
C ILE A 30 -0.39 -7.59 -26.45
N HIS A 31 0.12 -6.50 -25.88
CA HIS A 31 1.18 -6.51 -24.88
C HIS A 31 0.69 -6.40 -23.44
N ILE A 32 -0.60 -6.11 -23.24
CA ILE A 32 -1.15 -5.74 -21.92
C ILE A 32 -0.90 -6.74 -20.80
N TRP A 33 -0.94 -8.05 -21.09
CA TRP A 33 -0.64 -9.07 -20.09
C TRP A 33 0.83 -9.04 -19.68
N GLY A 34 1.72 -8.89 -20.65
CA GLY A 34 3.16 -8.75 -20.39
C GLY A 34 3.45 -7.48 -19.59
N ASP A 35 2.80 -6.38 -19.92
CA ASP A 35 2.96 -5.11 -19.21
C ASP A 35 2.39 -5.17 -17.80
N LEU A 36 1.28 -5.86 -17.57
CA LEU A 36 0.74 -6.12 -16.23
C LEU A 36 1.74 -6.92 -15.37
N TYR A 37 2.28 -8.03 -15.90
CA TYR A 37 3.25 -8.84 -15.16
C TYR A 37 4.54 -8.07 -14.87
N ARG A 38 5.01 -7.24 -15.81
CA ARG A 38 6.17 -6.36 -15.60
C ARG A 38 5.88 -5.31 -14.54
N LEU A 39 4.70 -4.69 -14.59
CA LEU A 39 4.29 -3.65 -13.65
C LEU A 39 4.27 -4.21 -12.23
N VAL A 40 3.55 -5.32 -12.01
CA VAL A 40 3.47 -5.94 -10.68
C VAL A 40 4.81 -6.54 -10.26
N GLY A 41 5.50 -7.26 -11.16
CA GLY A 41 6.79 -7.89 -10.85
C GLY A 41 7.89 -6.88 -10.50
N LEU A 42 8.06 -5.82 -11.30
CA LEU A 42 9.06 -4.78 -11.04
C LEU A 42 8.74 -3.99 -9.78
N SER A 43 7.45 -3.72 -9.52
CA SER A 43 7.04 -3.05 -8.28
C SER A 43 7.37 -3.89 -7.03
N LEU A 44 7.10 -5.20 -7.06
CA LEU A 44 7.46 -6.10 -5.95
C LEU A 44 8.97 -6.18 -5.75
N VAL A 45 9.76 -6.28 -6.83
CA VAL A 45 11.24 -6.26 -6.74
C VAL A 45 11.74 -4.93 -6.16
N GLY A 46 11.16 -3.81 -6.60
CA GLY A 46 11.51 -2.48 -6.10
C GLY A 46 11.20 -2.33 -4.61
N VAL A 47 10.00 -2.73 -4.19
CA VAL A 47 9.59 -2.69 -2.77
C VAL A 47 10.47 -3.62 -1.94
N PHE A 48 10.70 -4.85 -2.40
CA PHE A 48 11.59 -5.79 -1.72
C PHE A 48 13.00 -5.20 -1.51
N GLY A 49 13.57 -4.59 -2.55
CA GLY A 49 14.89 -3.96 -2.49
C GLY A 49 14.93 -2.76 -1.53
N VAL A 50 13.92 -1.89 -1.56
CA VAL A 50 13.84 -0.73 -0.67
C VAL A 50 13.61 -1.18 0.78
N THR A 51 12.70 -2.13 1.03
CA THR A 51 12.46 -2.64 2.39
C THR A 51 13.72 -3.30 2.96
N LEU A 52 14.45 -4.09 2.17
CA LEU A 52 15.73 -4.67 2.59
C LEU A 52 16.82 -3.63 2.87
N LEU A 53 16.84 -2.53 2.11
CA LEU A 53 17.80 -1.45 2.31
C LEU A 53 17.55 -0.72 3.63
N TYR A 54 16.29 -0.52 4.00
CA TYR A 54 15.90 0.15 5.25
C TYR A 54 16.01 -0.76 6.47
N GLU A 55 15.54 -2.00 6.38
CA GLU A 55 15.66 -3.01 7.43
C GLU A 55 16.21 -4.31 6.80
N PRO A 56 17.44 -4.73 7.14
CA PRO A 56 18.07 -5.92 6.57
C PRO A 56 17.50 -7.21 7.17
N ASP A 57 16.19 -7.41 7.06
CA ASP A 57 15.47 -8.63 7.40
C ASP A 57 14.67 -9.11 6.19
N VAL A 58 15.15 -10.20 5.59
CA VAL A 58 14.53 -10.84 4.42
C VAL A 58 13.13 -11.35 4.74
N THR A 59 12.89 -11.84 5.96
CA THR A 59 11.57 -12.35 6.36
C THR A 59 10.55 -11.23 6.34
N LEU A 60 10.93 -10.06 6.87
CA LEU A 60 10.08 -8.88 6.90
C LEU A 60 9.78 -8.34 5.50
N ALA A 61 10.80 -8.26 4.64
CA ALA A 61 10.63 -7.86 3.25
C ALA A 61 9.70 -8.82 2.47
N LEU A 62 9.82 -10.14 2.71
CA LEU A 62 8.93 -11.15 2.12
C LEU A 62 7.48 -11.01 2.62
N ILE A 63 7.27 -10.73 3.92
CA ILE A 63 5.95 -10.47 4.51
C ILE A 63 5.28 -9.28 3.80
N VAL A 64 6.00 -8.17 3.64
CA VAL A 64 5.48 -6.97 2.96
C VAL A 64 5.13 -7.29 1.50
N CYS A 65 6.01 -7.99 0.78
CA CYS A 65 5.74 -8.38 -0.62
C CYS A 65 4.53 -9.31 -0.74
N ALA A 66 4.39 -10.29 0.17
CA ALA A 66 3.25 -11.20 0.20
C ALA A 66 1.93 -10.45 0.43
N MET A 67 1.93 -9.46 1.32
CA MET A 67 0.78 -8.60 1.59
C MET A 67 0.35 -7.79 0.36
N ILE A 68 1.31 -7.15 -0.31
CA ILE A 68 1.05 -6.38 -1.53
C ILE A 68 0.50 -7.28 -2.63
N LEU A 69 1.08 -8.46 -2.80
CA LEU A 69 0.62 -9.44 -3.79
C LEU A 69 -0.81 -9.90 -3.48
N MET A 70 -1.15 -10.18 -2.23
CA MET A 70 -2.51 -10.56 -1.83
C MET A 70 -3.53 -9.47 -2.16
N VAL A 71 -3.29 -8.22 -1.74
CA VAL A 71 -4.20 -7.10 -2.03
C VAL A 71 -4.37 -6.90 -3.55
N THR A 72 -3.27 -7.02 -4.30
CA THR A 72 -3.30 -6.89 -5.76
C THR A 72 -4.13 -8.00 -6.41
N LEU A 73 -3.99 -9.24 -5.95
CA LEU A 73 -4.77 -10.38 -6.45
C LEU A 73 -6.26 -10.28 -6.08
N GLU A 74 -6.59 -9.78 -4.89
CA GLU A 74 -7.97 -9.54 -4.47
C GLU A 74 -8.65 -8.49 -5.35
N VAL A 75 -8.01 -7.34 -5.58
CA VAL A 75 -8.54 -6.30 -6.47
C VAL A 75 -8.64 -6.82 -7.91
N PHE A 76 -7.65 -7.57 -8.38
CA PHE A 76 -7.70 -8.22 -9.69
C PHE A 76 -8.87 -9.20 -9.82
N GLY A 77 -9.15 -9.97 -8.76
CA GLY A 77 -10.32 -10.85 -8.69
C GLY A 77 -11.65 -10.09 -8.71
N LEU A 78 -11.76 -9.01 -7.95
CA LEU A 78 -12.94 -8.14 -7.94
C LEU A 78 -13.18 -7.45 -9.29
N MET A 79 -12.12 -7.14 -10.04
CA MET A 79 -12.23 -6.59 -11.40
C MET A 79 -13.09 -7.50 -12.30
N GLY A 80 -12.93 -8.82 -12.16
CA GLY A 80 -13.75 -9.80 -12.88
C GLY A 80 -15.23 -9.78 -12.46
N LEU A 81 -15.51 -9.60 -11.16
CA LEU A 81 -16.88 -9.52 -10.65
C LEU A 81 -17.60 -8.25 -11.10
N TYR A 82 -16.89 -7.13 -11.25
CA TYR A 82 -17.45 -5.90 -11.81
C TYR A 82 -17.58 -5.92 -13.33
N GLY A 83 -17.13 -6.99 -14.01
CA GLY A 83 -17.14 -7.07 -15.47
C GLY A 83 -16.20 -6.06 -16.15
N VAL A 84 -15.21 -5.54 -15.41
CA VAL A 84 -14.23 -4.59 -15.93
C VAL A 84 -13.18 -5.37 -16.72
N ARG A 85 -12.97 -4.97 -17.98
CA ARG A 85 -11.99 -5.62 -18.86
C ARG A 85 -10.59 -5.13 -18.55
N LEU A 86 -9.60 -6.01 -18.73
CA LEU A 86 -8.20 -5.63 -18.65
C LEU A 86 -7.85 -4.69 -19.82
N ASN A 87 -7.59 -3.42 -19.50
CA ASN A 87 -7.15 -2.38 -20.42
C ASN A 87 -6.09 -1.49 -19.72
N ALA A 88 -5.54 -0.50 -20.43
CA ALA A 88 -4.52 0.39 -19.86
C ALA A 88 -5.00 1.11 -18.58
N PHE A 89 -6.29 1.46 -18.50
CA PHE A 89 -6.87 2.13 -17.34
C PHE A 89 -6.99 1.21 -16.13
N SER A 90 -7.50 -0.01 -16.31
CA SER A 90 -7.61 -0.98 -15.22
C SER A 90 -6.24 -1.48 -14.77
N ALA A 91 -5.28 -1.62 -15.68
CA ALA A 91 -3.88 -1.93 -15.34
C ALA A 91 -3.24 -0.80 -14.49
N THR A 92 -3.55 0.46 -14.80
CA THR A 92 -3.11 1.61 -13.99
C THR A 92 -3.74 1.56 -12.59
N ASN A 93 -5.02 1.18 -12.49
CA ASN A 93 -5.66 1.04 -11.19
C ASN A 93 -5.04 -0.10 -10.34
N LEU A 94 -4.58 -1.19 -10.97
CA LEU A 94 -3.79 -2.22 -10.29
C LEU A 94 -2.43 -1.67 -9.81
N ALA A 95 -1.81 -0.77 -10.56
CA ALA A 95 -0.61 -0.07 -10.11
C ALA A 95 -0.86 0.80 -8.87
N VAL A 96 -1.97 1.54 -8.86
CA VAL A 96 -2.42 2.30 -7.68
C VAL A 96 -2.65 1.38 -6.49
N THR A 97 -3.22 0.18 -6.73
CA THR A 97 -3.42 -0.84 -5.68
C THR A 97 -2.10 -1.23 -5.02
N VAL A 98 -1.07 -1.49 -5.82
CA VAL A 98 0.27 -1.81 -5.30
C VAL A 98 0.80 -0.66 -4.45
N GLY A 99 0.70 0.58 -4.93
CA GLY A 99 1.12 1.77 -4.18
C GLY A 99 0.42 1.90 -2.83
N MET A 100 -0.91 1.83 -2.82
CA MET A 100 -1.72 1.92 -1.60
C MET A 100 -1.36 0.80 -0.61
N ALA A 101 -1.20 -0.43 -1.09
CA ALA A 101 -0.81 -1.56 -0.25
C ALA A 101 0.60 -1.40 0.34
N THR A 102 1.55 -0.85 -0.44
CA THR A 102 2.92 -0.59 0.03
C THR A 102 2.97 0.46 1.14
N GLU A 103 2.22 1.55 0.99
CA GLU A 103 2.17 2.65 1.97
C GLU A 103 1.71 2.14 3.33
N LEU A 104 0.57 1.45 3.37
CA LEU A 104 0.03 0.89 4.61
C LEU A 104 0.98 -0.15 5.23
N SER A 105 1.56 -1.03 4.40
CA SER A 105 2.42 -2.12 4.89
C SER A 105 3.73 -1.61 5.49
N VAL A 106 4.43 -0.72 4.79
CA VAL A 106 5.74 -0.21 5.22
C VAL A 106 5.60 0.64 6.48
N HIS A 107 4.60 1.53 6.53
CA HIS A 107 4.39 2.38 7.68
C HIS A 107 4.04 1.59 8.95
N TYR A 108 3.22 0.55 8.80
CA TYR A 108 2.88 -0.33 9.90
C TYR A 108 4.07 -1.16 10.37
N VAL A 109 4.82 -1.77 9.44
CA VAL A 109 6.04 -2.52 9.76
C VAL A 109 7.04 -1.66 10.52
N TYR A 110 7.24 -0.42 10.08
CA TYR A 110 8.18 0.48 10.75
C TYR A 110 7.70 0.88 12.16
N ALA A 111 6.40 1.09 12.36
CA ALA A 111 5.84 1.28 13.70
C ALA A 111 6.05 0.04 14.58
N PHE A 112 5.86 -1.16 14.05
CA PHE A 112 6.09 -2.42 14.75
C PHE A 112 7.55 -2.65 15.18
N LEU A 113 8.51 -2.17 14.41
CA LEU A 113 9.94 -2.23 14.74
C LEU A 113 10.32 -1.28 15.89
N ARG A 114 9.59 -0.19 16.08
CA ARG A 114 9.84 0.79 17.16
C ARG A 114 9.28 0.34 18.52
N GLN A 115 8.25 -0.50 18.53
CA GLN A 115 7.65 -0.98 19.77
C GLN A 115 8.52 -2.02 20.48
N ARG A 116 8.37 -2.13 21.81
CA ARG A 116 9.10 -3.08 22.65
C ARG A 116 8.17 -4.12 23.26
N GLY A 117 8.73 -5.25 23.69
CA GLY A 117 7.98 -6.36 24.30
C GLY A 117 7.73 -7.52 23.33
N THR A 118 6.69 -8.30 23.61
CA THR A 118 6.38 -9.50 22.80
C THR A 118 5.90 -9.14 21.40
N ARG A 119 6.05 -10.05 20.42
CA ARG A 119 5.58 -9.83 19.04
C ARG A 119 4.10 -9.42 18.98
N ARG A 120 3.25 -10.06 19.77
CA ARG A 120 1.81 -9.76 19.84
C ARG A 120 1.54 -8.37 20.41
N GLN A 121 2.22 -8.03 21.51
CA GLN A 121 2.08 -6.72 22.14
C GLN A 121 2.54 -5.60 21.20
N ARG A 122 3.71 -5.78 20.56
CA ARG A 122 4.24 -4.83 19.58
C ARG A 122 3.31 -4.62 18.39
N ALA A 123 2.70 -5.70 17.87
CA ALA A 123 1.72 -5.58 16.79
C ALA A 123 0.47 -4.83 17.25
N ALA A 124 -0.05 -5.12 18.44
CA ALA A 124 -1.20 -4.42 18.98
C ALA A 124 -0.93 -2.92 19.21
N GLU A 125 0.22 -2.58 19.82
CA GLU A 125 0.61 -1.20 20.09
C GLU A 125 0.91 -0.42 18.80
N ALA A 126 1.57 -1.05 17.82
CA ALA A 126 1.82 -0.44 16.51
C ALA A 126 0.52 -0.16 15.75
N LEU A 127 -0.46 -1.08 15.83
CA LEU A 127 -1.78 -0.87 15.25
C LEU A 127 -2.51 0.27 15.95
N ALA A 128 -2.59 0.23 17.28
CA ALA A 128 -3.28 1.25 18.06
C ALA A 128 -2.74 2.66 17.77
N GLY A 129 -1.41 2.81 17.63
CA GLY A 129 -0.79 4.10 17.33
C GLY A 129 -1.00 4.60 15.89
N ARG A 130 -1.34 3.73 14.94
CA ARG A 130 -1.51 4.09 13.52
C ARG A 130 -2.95 4.09 13.03
N LEU A 131 -3.84 3.37 13.72
CA LEU A 131 -5.21 3.15 13.29
C LEU A 131 -5.98 4.46 13.05
N GLU A 132 -5.75 5.48 13.88
CA GLU A 132 -6.38 6.80 13.71
C GLU A 132 -5.98 7.44 12.37
N ALA A 133 -4.68 7.49 12.07
CA ALA A 133 -4.20 8.06 10.81
C ALA A 133 -4.70 7.26 9.59
N GLU A 134 -4.73 5.93 9.69
CA GLU A 134 -5.16 5.05 8.59
C GLU A 134 -6.67 5.12 8.36
N THR A 135 -7.49 5.20 9.41
CA THR A 135 -8.94 5.38 9.30
C THR A 135 -9.29 6.74 8.70
N HIS A 136 -8.59 7.80 9.08
CA HIS A 136 -8.74 9.11 8.44
C HIS A 136 -8.31 9.09 6.97
N GLY A 137 -7.22 8.38 6.64
CA GLY A 137 -6.77 8.17 5.26
C GLY A 137 -7.80 7.40 4.41
N LEU A 138 -8.45 6.39 4.99
CA LEU A 138 -9.56 5.68 4.33
C LEU A 138 -10.73 6.63 4.10
N ALA A 139 -11.13 7.41 5.11
CA ALA A 139 -12.27 8.32 5.03
C ALA A 139 -12.07 9.37 3.91
N THR A 140 -10.88 9.98 3.82
CA THR A 140 -10.57 10.95 2.76
C THR A 140 -10.53 10.29 1.38
N SER A 141 -9.99 9.07 1.27
CA SER A 141 -9.98 8.31 0.03
C SER A 141 -11.39 7.96 -0.45
N VAL A 142 -12.26 7.51 0.46
CA VAL A 142 -13.67 7.23 0.15
C VAL A 142 -14.39 8.50 -0.29
N LEU A 143 -14.17 9.64 0.39
CA LEU A 143 -14.72 10.92 -0.03
C LEU A 143 -14.24 11.33 -1.44
N ALA A 144 -12.97 11.12 -1.76
CA ALA A 144 -12.42 11.37 -3.10
C ALA A 144 -13.07 10.48 -4.17
N VAL A 145 -13.32 9.20 -3.85
CA VAL A 145 -14.02 8.28 -4.75
C VAL A 145 -15.49 8.67 -4.92
N LEU A 146 -16.16 9.16 -3.87
CA LEU A 146 -17.54 9.65 -3.97
C LEU A 146 -17.64 10.87 -4.91
N PHE A 147 -16.61 11.72 -4.97
CA PHE A 147 -16.58 12.84 -5.90
C PHE A 147 -16.65 12.40 -7.38
N ILE A 148 -16.16 11.19 -7.70
CA ILE A 148 -16.25 10.62 -9.06
C ILE A 148 -17.70 10.51 -9.53
N LEU A 149 -18.66 10.26 -8.63
CA LEU A 149 -20.08 10.19 -8.95
C LEU A 149 -20.62 11.50 -9.54
N SER A 150 -19.99 12.64 -9.23
CA SER A 150 -20.37 13.93 -9.81
C SER A 150 -19.97 14.08 -11.28
N THR A 151 -19.14 13.17 -11.82
CA THR A 151 -18.68 13.23 -13.21
C THR A 151 -19.75 12.65 -14.15
N PRO A 152 -20.11 13.31 -15.27
CA PRO A 152 -21.14 12.81 -16.19
C PRO A 152 -20.67 11.64 -17.10
N LEU A 153 -19.40 11.24 -17.02
CA LEU A 153 -18.79 10.26 -17.91
C LEU A 153 -19.05 8.83 -17.40
N ALA A 154 -19.96 8.10 -18.07
CA ALA A 154 -20.28 6.71 -17.72
C ALA A 154 -19.05 5.77 -17.73
N PHE A 155 -18.09 6.02 -18.61
CA PHE A 155 -16.81 5.29 -18.64
C PHE A 155 -16.06 5.42 -17.31
N VAL A 156 -16.05 6.61 -16.70
CA VAL A 156 -15.32 6.86 -15.46
C VAL A 156 -15.97 6.08 -14.31
N HIS A 157 -17.30 6.05 -14.25
CA HIS A 157 -18.03 5.27 -13.25
C HIS A 157 -17.76 3.77 -13.38
N ALA A 158 -17.79 3.24 -14.61
CA ALA A 158 -17.58 1.82 -14.86
C ALA A 158 -16.16 1.35 -14.51
N TYR A 159 -15.12 2.15 -14.79
CA TYR A 159 -13.72 1.73 -14.62
C TYR A 159 -13.05 2.20 -13.32
N TYR A 160 -13.54 3.29 -12.69
CA TYR A 160 -12.86 3.88 -11.54
C TYR A 160 -13.66 3.83 -10.25
N PHE A 161 -14.97 4.06 -10.27
CA PHE A 161 -15.76 4.14 -9.02
C PHE A 161 -15.68 2.84 -8.21
N GLY A 162 -16.09 1.71 -8.82
CA GLY A 162 -16.05 0.41 -8.15
C GLY A 162 -14.63 -0.02 -7.81
N MET A 163 -13.69 0.14 -8.75
CA MET A 163 -12.29 -0.25 -8.55
C MET A 163 -11.61 0.52 -7.41
N PHE A 164 -11.70 1.85 -7.38
CA PHE A 164 -11.06 2.64 -6.33
C PHE A 164 -11.70 2.44 -4.97
N LEU A 165 -13.03 2.23 -4.91
CA LEU A 165 -13.69 1.87 -3.66
C LEU A 165 -13.16 0.54 -3.12
N SER A 166 -13.03 -0.48 -3.99
CA SER A 166 -12.45 -1.77 -3.62
C SER A 166 -11.00 -1.66 -3.19
N ILE A 167 -10.18 -0.86 -3.89
CA ILE A 167 -8.77 -0.63 -3.54
C ILE A 167 -8.68 -0.03 -2.14
N ALA A 168 -9.44 1.03 -1.86
CA ALA A 168 -9.43 1.70 -0.56
C ALA A 168 -9.84 0.74 0.57
N VAL A 169 -10.95 0.01 0.39
CA VAL A 169 -11.48 -0.90 1.42
C VAL A 169 -10.57 -2.11 1.61
N LEU A 170 -10.16 -2.78 0.54
CA LEU A 170 -9.31 -3.98 0.65
C LEU A 170 -7.92 -3.67 1.17
N ALA A 171 -7.30 -2.57 0.72
CA ALA A 171 -5.99 -2.18 1.23
C ALA A 171 -6.07 -1.88 2.73
N TYR A 172 -7.10 -1.16 3.18
CA TYR A 172 -7.33 -0.88 4.59
C TYR A 172 -7.59 -2.15 5.41
N LEU A 173 -8.49 -3.03 4.95
CA LEU A 173 -8.81 -4.28 5.68
C LEU A 173 -7.59 -5.19 5.81
N ASN A 174 -6.82 -5.36 4.73
CA ASN A 174 -5.60 -6.15 4.77
C ASN A 174 -4.51 -5.50 5.64
N GLY A 175 -4.38 -4.17 5.59
CA GLY A 175 -3.44 -3.42 6.42
C GLY A 175 -3.76 -3.49 7.92
N VAL A 176 -5.03 -3.44 8.30
CA VAL A 176 -5.46 -3.42 9.72
C VAL A 176 -5.68 -4.82 10.30
N ILE A 177 -6.01 -5.82 9.49
CA ILE A 177 -6.35 -7.18 9.98
C ILE A 177 -5.24 -8.17 9.66
N LEU A 178 -4.89 -8.33 8.39
CA LEU A 178 -4.00 -9.40 7.94
C LEU A 178 -2.54 -9.11 8.33
N LEU A 179 -2.09 -7.87 8.18
CA LEU A 179 -0.71 -7.48 8.46
C LEU A 179 -0.30 -7.61 9.94
N PRO A 180 -1.09 -7.15 10.94
CA PRO A 180 -0.76 -7.37 12.35
C PRO A 180 -0.69 -8.84 12.73
N VAL A 181 -1.59 -9.67 12.17
CA VAL A 181 -1.61 -11.11 12.42
C VAL A 181 -0.34 -11.74 11.87
N LEU A 182 0.04 -11.41 10.64
CA LEU A 182 1.22 -11.96 9.98
C LEU A 182 2.51 -11.56 10.74
N LEU A 183 2.62 -10.31 11.17
CA LEU A 183 3.75 -9.83 11.98
C LEU A 183 3.78 -10.40 13.40
N SER A 184 2.62 -10.68 14.00
CA SER A 184 2.56 -11.30 15.33
C SER A 184 3.13 -12.73 15.35
N ILE A 185 3.04 -13.43 14.22
CA ILE A 185 3.49 -14.81 14.05
C ILE A 185 4.94 -14.83 13.53
N LEU A 186 5.20 -14.12 12.44
CA LEU A 186 6.45 -14.21 11.66
C LEU A 186 7.42 -13.03 11.87
N GLY A 187 7.01 -11.98 12.59
CA GLY A 187 7.84 -10.79 12.79
C GLY A 187 9.10 -11.07 13.63
N PRO A 188 10.15 -10.24 13.51
CA PRO A 188 11.39 -10.39 14.27
C PRO A 188 11.15 -10.38 15.79
N ALA A 189 11.90 -11.22 16.53
CA ALA A 189 11.70 -11.44 17.97
C ALA A 189 12.15 -10.26 18.84
N GLU A 190 13.27 -9.63 18.51
CA GLU A 190 13.83 -8.51 19.27
C GLU A 190 13.88 -7.25 18.41
N PRO A 191 13.59 -6.06 18.99
CA PRO A 191 14.00 -4.80 18.39
C PRO A 191 15.53 -4.80 18.34
N ARG A 192 16.13 -4.88 17.14
CA ARG A 192 17.56 -4.59 17.02
C ARG A 192 17.77 -3.16 17.51
N PRO A 193 18.70 -2.90 18.44
CA PRO A 193 19.05 -1.53 18.76
C PRO A 193 19.48 -0.87 17.45
N ALA A 194 18.76 0.18 17.06
CA ALA A 194 19.02 0.94 15.85
C ALA A 194 20.51 1.30 15.84
N ALA A 195 21.25 0.78 14.87
CA ALA A 195 22.64 1.12 14.69
C ALA A 195 22.70 2.59 14.27
N GLY A 196 23.03 3.47 15.22
CA GLY A 196 23.69 4.75 14.98
C GLY A 196 22.88 5.86 14.30
N LEU A 197 21.77 6.28 14.89
CA LEU A 197 21.37 7.69 14.82
C LEU A 197 20.80 8.11 16.17
N ASP A 198 21.53 9.00 16.85
CA ASP A 198 21.21 9.49 18.18
C ASP A 198 19.76 9.97 18.26
N ALA A 199 18.96 9.30 19.07
CA ALA A 199 17.66 9.78 19.47
C ALA A 199 17.88 11.05 20.31
N GLY A 200 17.62 12.21 19.71
CA GLY A 200 17.57 13.48 20.43
C GLY A 200 16.58 13.41 21.60
N PRO A 201 16.85 14.11 22.71
CA PRO A 201 16.03 14.05 23.92
C PRO A 201 14.72 14.82 23.68
N GLY A 202 13.69 14.12 23.19
CA GLY A 202 12.39 14.73 22.90
C GLY A 202 11.16 13.88 23.24
N GLU A 203 11.24 12.54 23.13
CA GLU A 203 10.05 11.68 23.30
C GLU A 203 9.96 10.94 24.65
N GLN A 204 11.02 10.94 25.47
CA GLN A 204 10.99 10.31 26.80
C GLN A 204 10.22 11.13 27.85
N GLY A 205 10.18 12.47 27.70
CA GLY A 205 9.49 13.35 28.64
C GLY A 205 7.96 13.25 28.60
N ALA A 206 7.36 12.88 27.45
CA ALA A 206 5.92 12.77 27.32
C ALA A 206 5.37 11.47 27.95
N ALA A 207 6.14 10.38 27.89
CA ALA A 207 5.75 9.10 28.48
C ALA A 207 5.90 9.08 30.02
N ASP A 208 6.91 9.79 30.55
CA ASP A 208 7.13 9.93 32.00
C ASP A 208 6.09 10.86 32.65
N CYS A 209 5.72 11.95 31.97
CA CYS A 209 4.68 12.86 32.47
C CYS A 209 3.29 12.21 32.49
N LYS A 210 3.01 11.27 31.57
CA LYS A 210 1.73 10.54 31.55
C LYS A 210 1.63 9.50 32.68
N ARG A 211 2.74 8.82 33.02
CA ARG A 211 2.80 7.92 34.19
C ARG A 211 2.64 8.66 35.52
N ARG A 212 3.26 9.84 35.65
CA ARG A 212 3.17 10.63 36.90
C ARG A 212 1.79 11.23 37.15
N GLY A 213 0.97 11.40 36.10
CA GLY A 213 -0.41 11.87 36.21
C GLY A 213 -1.37 10.81 36.72
N GLU A 214 -1.19 9.54 36.34
CA GLU A 214 -2.08 8.45 36.74
C GLU A 214 -1.82 7.94 38.18
N ASP A 215 -0.61 8.14 38.71
CA ASP A 215 -0.25 7.73 40.08
C ASP A 215 -0.65 8.76 41.16
N SER A 216 -1.12 9.97 40.79
CA SER A 216 -1.43 11.05 41.75
C SER A 216 -2.92 11.19 42.11
N GLU A 217 -3.81 10.35 41.59
CA GLU A 217 -5.26 10.42 41.85
C GLU A 217 -5.77 9.42 42.91
N SER A 218 -4.89 8.81 43.71
CA SER A 218 -5.28 7.80 44.71
C SER A 218 -4.60 7.87 46.09
N GLU A 219 -4.01 9.01 46.48
CA GLU A 219 -3.56 9.21 47.87
C GLU A 219 -4.08 10.53 48.46
N GLU A 220 -4.71 10.40 49.62
CA GLU A 220 -5.43 11.41 50.38
C GLU A 220 -4.59 12.61 50.87
N ALA A 221 -5.31 13.70 51.17
CA ALA A 221 -5.15 14.58 52.33
C ALA A 221 -3.83 15.36 52.56
N GLY A 222 -3.95 16.70 52.62
CA GLY A 222 -3.06 17.55 53.43
C GLY A 222 -2.51 18.80 52.73
N CYS A 223 -3.01 19.98 53.12
CA CYS A 223 -2.43 21.33 52.90
C CYS A 223 -0.92 21.45 53.27
N PRO A 224 -0.17 22.54 52.93
CA PRO A 224 -0.64 23.91 52.66
C PRO A 224 0.04 24.67 51.49
N ALA A 225 -0.52 25.85 51.18
CA ALA A 225 0.03 26.85 50.26
C ALA A 225 1.32 27.53 50.78
N PRO A 226 2.18 28.01 49.88
CA PRO A 226 2.95 29.24 50.08
C PRO A 226 2.55 30.25 48.98
N GLY A 227 2.32 31.54 49.24
CA GLY A 227 3.11 32.42 50.09
C GLY A 227 3.74 33.47 49.19
N ALA A 228 3.29 34.72 49.35
CA ALA A 228 3.69 35.89 48.59
C ALA A 228 5.20 36.21 48.68
N GLY A 229 5.71 36.86 47.63
CA GLY A 229 7.05 37.45 47.53
C GLY A 229 7.29 38.00 46.15
#